data_AF-A0A1B1C3W0-F1
#
_entry.id   AF-A0A1B1C3W0-F1
#
_cell.length_a   1.000
_cell.length_b   1.000
_cell.length_c   1.000
_cell.angle_alpha   90.00
_cell.angle_beta   90.00
_cell.angle_gamma   90.00
#
_symmetry.space_group_name_H-M   'P 1'
#
loop_
_entity.id
_entity.type
_entity.pdbx_description
1 polymer ?
#
loop_
_entity_poly.entity_id
_entity_poly.type
_entity_poly.pdbx_seq_one_letter_code
_entity_poly.pdbx_strand_id
1 'polypeptide(L)'
;MSDLMTLREAADVLGVDVVTLVHIVDVGDTIPTPSVPKDFKDIVFAPVDIEPFRAELRRRRFEDFMIEYADVYTEDSGPGARHLEFGPGWTNILREFCDGLREFQNAGYRTRLRWGKEKFGAMRLFYDCSDEIATYIAERKGIAYGKSLRTCQECGEPARLQFGYSICLTLCDRHKHLVGEPDPARDGVILDVDAWSRQQRGDRE
;
A
#
# COMPACT_ATOMS: atom_id res chain seq x y z
N MET A 1 -19.69 28.31 -18.25
CA MET A 1 -18.37 27.73 -18.59
C MET A 1 -17.88 27.09 -17.32
N SER A 2 -17.70 25.78 -17.31
CA SER A 2 -17.17 25.07 -16.16
C SER A 2 -15.75 25.58 -15.93
N ASP A 3 -15.48 26.09 -14.73
CA ASP A 3 -14.15 26.58 -14.36
C ASP A 3 -13.25 25.35 -14.15
N LEU A 4 -12.52 24.96 -15.19
CA LEU A 4 -11.65 23.79 -15.16
C LEU A 4 -10.34 24.18 -14.48
N MET A 5 -9.90 23.36 -13.54
CA MET A 5 -8.61 23.49 -12.86
C MET A 5 -7.56 22.71 -13.62
N THR A 6 -6.38 23.27 -13.77
CA THR A 6 -5.19 22.53 -14.19
C THR A 6 -4.81 21.48 -13.14
N LEU A 7 -4.02 20.48 -13.55
CA LEU A 7 -3.44 19.49 -12.63
C LEU A 7 -2.72 20.12 -11.43
N ARG A 8 -2.02 21.25 -11.62
CA ARG A 8 -1.32 21.96 -10.53
C ARG A 8 -2.30 22.62 -9.57
N GLU A 9 -3.31 23.33 -10.07
CA GLU A 9 -4.32 23.97 -9.23
C GLU A 9 -5.11 22.92 -8.43
N ALA A 10 -5.47 21.79 -9.05
CA ALA A 10 -6.12 20.69 -8.36
C ALA A 10 -5.22 20.08 -7.27
N ALA A 11 -3.93 19.89 -7.53
CA ALA A 11 -2.95 19.42 -6.55
C ALA A 11 -2.83 20.37 -5.36
N ASP A 12 -2.79 21.69 -5.61
CA ASP A 12 -2.75 22.72 -4.58
C ASP A 12 -4.03 22.71 -3.71
N VAL A 13 -5.21 22.59 -4.34
CA VAL A 13 -6.51 22.48 -3.63
C VAL A 13 -6.60 21.21 -2.78
N LEU A 14 -6.02 20.10 -3.25
CA LEU A 14 -6.00 18.81 -2.55
C LEU A 14 -4.87 18.68 -1.54
N GLY A 15 -3.92 19.63 -1.50
CA GLY A 15 -2.78 19.60 -0.60
C GLY A 15 -1.84 18.42 -0.86
N VAL A 16 -1.56 18.12 -2.13
CA VAL A 16 -0.67 17.05 -2.58
C VAL A 16 0.28 17.54 -3.65
N ASP A 17 1.34 16.80 -3.91
CA ASP A 17 2.18 17.05 -5.07
C ASP A 17 1.53 16.51 -6.36
N VAL A 18 1.96 17.05 -7.49
CA VAL A 18 1.45 16.68 -8.82
C VAL A 18 1.71 15.21 -9.15
N VAL A 19 2.81 14.61 -8.69
CA VAL A 19 3.16 13.22 -9.00
C VAL A 19 2.18 12.27 -8.32
N THR A 20 1.81 12.54 -7.06
CA THR A 20 0.76 11.81 -6.34
C THR A 20 -0.56 11.85 -7.11
N LEU A 21 -0.96 13.02 -7.60
CA LEU A 21 -2.22 13.17 -8.31
C LEU A 21 -2.22 12.45 -9.67
N VAL A 22 -1.11 12.54 -10.42
CA VAL A 22 -0.91 11.78 -11.66
C VAL A 22 -0.98 10.27 -11.40
N HIS A 23 -0.36 9.80 -10.33
CA HIS A 23 -0.40 8.39 -9.97
C HIS A 23 -1.83 7.90 -9.69
N ILE A 24 -2.64 8.68 -8.97
CA ILE A 24 -4.06 8.32 -8.74
C ILE A 24 -4.82 8.18 -10.07
N VAL A 25 -4.59 9.11 -10.99
CA VAL A 25 -5.21 9.07 -12.33
C VAL A 25 -4.73 7.85 -13.12
N ASP A 26 -3.44 7.53 -13.07
CA ASP A 26 -2.82 6.41 -13.78
C ASP A 26 -3.26 5.03 -13.24
N VAL A 27 -3.52 4.92 -11.93
CA VAL A 27 -4.17 3.74 -11.36
C VAL A 27 -5.57 3.54 -11.96
N GLY A 28 -6.30 4.64 -12.20
CA GLY A 28 -7.56 4.62 -12.94
C GLY A 28 -8.81 4.27 -12.12
N ASP A 29 -8.68 4.14 -10.80
CA ASP A 29 -9.82 3.91 -9.89
C ASP A 29 -10.64 5.19 -9.66
N THR A 30 -10.00 6.36 -9.76
CA THR A 30 -10.64 7.68 -9.69
C THR A 30 -10.11 8.53 -10.85
N ILE A 31 -10.99 8.98 -11.74
CA ILE A 31 -10.63 9.70 -12.95
C ILE A 31 -11.28 11.10 -12.96
N PRO A 32 -10.59 12.12 -13.49
CA PRO A 32 -11.14 13.47 -13.59
C PRO A 32 -12.15 13.60 -14.75
N THR A 33 -12.90 14.69 -14.71
CA THR A 33 -13.83 15.13 -15.74
C THR A 33 -13.33 16.47 -16.29
N PRO A 34 -13.00 16.60 -17.59
CA PRO A 34 -13.22 15.66 -18.69
C PRO A 34 -12.18 14.52 -18.76
N SER A 35 -12.41 13.58 -19.69
CA SER A 35 -11.59 12.39 -19.89
C SER A 35 -10.09 12.68 -19.99
N VAL A 36 -9.29 11.81 -19.37
CA VAL A 36 -7.83 11.89 -19.29
C VAL A 36 -7.21 11.94 -20.71
N PRO A 37 -6.45 12.99 -21.06
CA PRO A 37 -5.72 13.08 -22.31
C PRO A 37 -4.49 12.16 -22.33
N LYS A 38 -3.84 12.03 -23.50
CA LYS A 38 -2.62 11.21 -23.65
C LYS A 38 -1.40 11.78 -22.92
N ASP A 39 -1.28 13.10 -22.86
CA ASP A 39 -0.21 13.78 -22.12
C ASP A 39 -0.74 14.17 -20.74
N PHE A 40 -0.09 13.69 -19.68
CA PHE A 40 -0.49 13.98 -18.30
C PHE A 40 -0.48 15.49 -17.98
N LYS A 41 0.31 16.29 -18.71
CA LYS A 41 0.36 17.76 -18.54
C LYS A 41 -0.94 18.45 -18.91
N ASP A 42 -1.74 17.81 -19.76
CA ASP A 42 -3.01 18.34 -20.25
C ASP A 42 -4.20 17.91 -19.37
N ILE A 43 -3.95 17.14 -18.30
CA ILE A 43 -4.99 16.76 -17.36
C ILE A 43 -5.57 18.00 -16.70
N VAL A 44 -6.89 18.09 -16.72
CA VAL A 44 -7.68 19.13 -16.04
C VAL A 44 -8.79 18.48 -15.22
N PHE A 45 -9.24 19.20 -14.20
CA PHE A 45 -10.23 18.75 -13.22
C PHE A 45 -11.41 19.71 -13.22
N ALA A 46 -12.62 19.18 -13.26
CA ALA A 46 -13.81 19.94 -12.92
C ALA A 46 -13.90 20.10 -11.39
N PRO A 47 -14.59 21.15 -10.89
CA PRO A 47 -14.80 21.33 -9.44
C PRO A 47 -15.47 20.13 -8.76
N VAL A 48 -16.27 19.36 -9.50
CA VAL A 48 -16.93 18.15 -9.00
C VAL A 48 -15.96 17.00 -8.72
N ASP A 49 -14.76 17.00 -9.32
CA ASP A 49 -13.78 15.93 -9.14
C ASP A 49 -13.05 16.03 -7.80
N ILE A 50 -13.05 17.20 -7.15
CA ILE A 50 -12.25 17.45 -5.94
C ILE A 50 -12.64 16.51 -4.78
N GLU A 51 -13.92 16.30 -4.53
CA GLU A 51 -14.35 15.44 -3.42
C GLU A 51 -14.05 13.95 -3.65
N PRO A 52 -14.30 13.35 -4.84
CA PRO A 52 -13.82 12.00 -5.16
C PRO A 52 -12.32 11.82 -4.97
N PHE A 53 -11.50 12.78 -5.45
CA PHE A 53 -10.04 12.70 -5.29
C PHE A 53 -9.62 12.87 -3.82
N ARG A 54 -10.31 13.72 -3.05
CA ARG A 54 -10.08 13.83 -1.60
C ARG A 54 -10.39 12.51 -0.88
N ALA A 55 -11.46 11.83 -1.25
CA ALA A 55 -11.80 10.51 -0.69
C ALA A 55 -10.74 9.45 -1.04
N GLU A 56 -10.25 9.43 -2.28
CA GLU A 56 -9.18 8.51 -2.69
C GLU A 56 -7.85 8.82 -1.98
N LEU A 57 -7.53 10.09 -1.76
CA LEU A 57 -6.35 10.49 -0.96
C LEU A 57 -6.47 10.02 0.48
N ARG A 58 -7.64 10.21 1.12
CA ARG A 58 -7.93 9.71 2.46
C ARG A 58 -7.75 8.19 2.57
N ARG A 59 -8.22 7.45 1.55
CA ARG A 59 -8.03 5.99 1.44
C ARG A 59 -6.56 5.61 1.33
N ARG A 60 -5.79 6.27 0.46
CA ARG A 60 -4.35 6.03 0.25
C ARG A 60 -3.48 6.41 1.44
N ARG A 61 -3.92 7.37 2.25
CA ARG A 61 -3.29 7.79 3.51
C ARG A 61 -3.72 6.93 4.71
N PHE A 62 -4.61 5.97 4.51
CA PHE A 62 -5.13 5.08 5.55
C PHE A 62 -5.79 5.82 6.72
N GLU A 63 -6.33 7.03 6.52
CA GLU A 63 -6.81 7.88 7.63
C GLU A 63 -7.92 7.18 8.44
N ASP A 64 -8.86 6.51 7.76
CA ASP A 64 -9.93 5.76 8.42
C ASP A 64 -9.40 4.58 9.24
N PHE A 65 -8.40 3.88 8.69
CA PHE A 65 -7.74 2.78 9.39
C PHE A 65 -7.01 3.30 10.64
N MET A 66 -6.30 4.43 10.54
CA MET A 66 -5.58 5.01 11.67
C MET A 66 -6.52 5.42 12.80
N ILE A 67 -7.70 5.95 12.46
CA ILE A 67 -8.75 6.28 13.44
C ILE A 67 -9.31 4.99 14.07
N GLU A 68 -9.68 4.01 13.24
CA GLU A 68 -10.31 2.76 13.67
C GLU A 68 -9.40 1.89 14.54
N TYR A 69 -8.08 1.92 14.31
CA TYR A 69 -7.09 1.09 14.98
C TYR A 69 -6.13 1.87 15.88
N ALA A 70 -6.48 3.08 16.30
CA ALA A 70 -5.63 3.94 17.16
C ALA A 70 -5.22 3.29 18.50
N ASP A 71 -5.93 2.26 18.96
CA ASP A 71 -5.63 1.48 20.15
C ASP A 71 -4.44 0.52 19.97
N VAL A 72 -4.23 0.01 18.75
CA VAL A 72 -3.18 -0.97 18.39
C VAL A 72 -2.18 -0.46 17.37
N TYR A 73 -2.44 0.65 16.70
CA TYR A 73 -1.54 1.31 15.77
C TYR A 73 -0.97 2.57 16.41
N THR A 74 0.35 2.72 16.39
CA THR A 74 1.01 3.97 16.77
C THR A 74 2.11 4.24 15.78
N GLU A 75 1.92 5.29 15.00
CA GLU A 75 2.88 5.73 14.02
C GLU A 75 4.23 6.11 14.65
N ASP A 76 5.31 5.84 13.93
CA ASP A 76 6.62 6.29 14.36
C ASP A 76 6.71 7.82 14.26
N SER A 77 7.41 8.44 15.22
CA SER A 77 7.61 9.89 15.27
C SER A 77 9.09 10.24 15.38
N GLY A 78 9.46 11.41 14.86
CA GLY A 78 10.83 11.93 14.87
C GLY A 78 11.59 11.77 13.54
N PRO A 79 12.89 12.11 13.52
CA PRO A 79 13.71 12.00 12.31
C PRO A 79 13.76 10.56 11.79
N GLY A 80 13.34 10.36 10.55
CA GLY A 80 13.29 9.03 9.93
C GLY A 80 12.03 8.21 10.29
N ALA A 81 10.99 8.86 10.84
CA ALA A 81 9.67 8.28 11.00
C ALA A 81 9.21 7.54 9.73
N ARG A 82 8.59 6.38 9.94
CA ARG A 82 8.06 5.52 8.88
C ARG A 82 6.56 5.42 9.02
N HIS A 83 5.91 5.37 7.86
CA HIS A 83 4.46 5.35 7.75
C HIS A 83 4.02 4.03 7.13
N LEU A 84 2.73 3.90 6.81
CA LEU A 84 2.23 2.81 5.97
C LEU A 84 2.56 3.12 4.51
N GLU A 85 3.62 2.51 4.00
CA GLU A 85 4.21 2.75 2.68
C GLU A 85 3.84 1.62 1.69
N PHE A 86 2.55 1.39 1.46
CA PHE A 86 2.03 0.44 0.49
C PHE A 86 0.66 0.88 -0.04
N GLY A 87 0.21 0.32 -1.16
CA GLY A 87 -1.06 0.70 -1.77
C GLY A 87 -2.30 0.33 -0.92
N PRO A 88 -3.43 1.05 -1.10
CA PRO A 88 -4.62 0.92 -0.26
C PRO A 88 -5.38 -0.41 -0.42
N GLY A 89 -5.12 -1.17 -1.49
CA GLY A 89 -5.71 -2.48 -1.74
C GLY A 89 -5.39 -3.51 -0.67
N TRP A 90 -4.33 -3.29 0.13
CA TRP A 90 -4.00 -4.17 1.26
C TRP A 90 -4.61 -3.73 2.61
N THR A 91 -5.47 -2.71 2.65
CA THR A 91 -6.08 -2.22 3.90
C THR A 91 -6.78 -3.35 4.67
N ASN A 92 -7.52 -4.23 3.99
CA ASN A 92 -8.21 -5.34 4.68
C ASN A 92 -7.24 -6.36 5.29
N ILE A 93 -6.09 -6.61 4.66
CA ILE A 93 -5.04 -7.47 5.23
C ILE A 93 -4.47 -6.83 6.50
N LEU A 94 -4.28 -5.51 6.47
CA LEU A 94 -3.80 -4.73 7.60
C LEU A 94 -4.79 -4.76 8.78
N ARG A 95 -6.10 -4.62 8.49
CA ARG A 95 -7.19 -4.73 9.48
C ARG A 95 -7.17 -6.08 10.19
N GLU A 96 -7.16 -7.17 9.44
CA GLU A 96 -7.12 -8.53 10.02
C GLU A 96 -5.87 -8.79 10.90
N PHE A 97 -4.73 -8.19 10.53
CA PHE A 97 -3.54 -8.25 11.36
C PHE A 97 -3.74 -7.49 12.67
N CYS A 98 -4.30 -6.28 12.61
CA CYS A 98 -4.54 -5.44 13.78
C CYS A 98 -5.66 -5.96 14.67
N ASP A 99 -6.69 -6.61 14.13
CA ASP A 99 -7.68 -7.34 14.91
C ASP A 99 -7.01 -8.43 15.76
N GLY A 100 -6.05 -9.15 15.16
CA GLY A 100 -5.21 -10.10 15.91
C GLY A 100 -4.39 -9.43 17.02
N LEU A 101 -3.81 -8.25 16.77
CA LEU A 101 -3.11 -7.50 17.83
C LEU A 101 -4.05 -7.11 18.98
N ARG A 102 -5.27 -6.69 18.64
CA ARG A 102 -6.31 -6.26 19.58
C ARG A 102 -6.77 -7.41 20.46
N GLU A 103 -6.92 -8.62 19.91
CA GLU A 103 -7.21 -9.84 20.67
C GLU A 103 -6.17 -10.08 21.79
N PHE A 104 -4.88 -9.97 21.47
CA PHE A 104 -3.81 -10.12 22.48
C PHE A 104 -3.77 -8.96 23.47
N GLN A 105 -4.03 -7.73 23.03
CA GLN A 105 -4.11 -6.58 23.93
C GLN A 105 -5.23 -6.73 24.95
N ASN A 106 -6.40 -7.22 24.54
CA ASN A 106 -7.53 -7.53 25.42
C ASN A 106 -7.21 -8.65 26.43
N ALA A 107 -6.30 -9.56 26.08
CA ALA A 107 -5.78 -10.58 26.98
C ALA A 107 -4.67 -10.07 27.92
N GLY A 108 -4.33 -8.78 27.87
CA GLY A 108 -3.36 -8.14 28.77
C GLY A 108 -1.92 -8.11 28.25
N TYR A 109 -1.67 -8.51 27.00
CA TYR A 109 -0.34 -8.45 26.41
C TYR A 109 -0.07 -7.09 25.75
N ARG A 110 1.19 -6.67 25.74
CA ARG A 110 1.60 -5.49 24.96
C ARG A 110 1.76 -5.90 23.50
N THR A 111 0.97 -5.32 22.61
CA THR A 111 1.06 -5.44 21.15
C THR A 111 0.86 -4.08 20.50
N ARG A 112 1.57 -3.80 19.41
CA ARG A 112 1.42 -2.55 18.66
C ARG A 112 1.98 -2.66 17.25
N LEU A 113 1.21 -2.27 16.26
CA LEU A 113 1.71 -2.00 14.91
C LEU A 113 2.40 -0.62 14.90
N ARG A 114 3.57 -0.53 14.28
CA ARG A 114 4.37 0.71 14.18
C ARG A 114 4.31 1.32 12.80
N TRP A 115 4.65 0.53 11.79
CA TRP A 115 4.67 0.93 10.39
C TRP A 115 4.68 -0.30 9.49
N GLY A 116 4.60 -0.07 8.19
CA GLY A 116 4.76 -1.13 7.22
C GLY A 116 5.11 -0.59 5.86
N LYS A 117 5.63 -1.44 4.99
CA LYS A 117 5.99 -1.04 3.63
C LYS A 117 5.79 -2.16 2.64
N GLU A 118 5.65 -1.78 1.38
CA GLU A 118 5.85 -2.66 0.24
C GLU A 118 7.35 -2.98 0.11
N LYS A 119 7.67 -4.25 -0.16
CA LYS A 119 9.00 -4.66 -0.60
C LYS A 119 8.92 -5.90 -1.49
N PHE A 120 9.30 -5.74 -2.76
CA PHE A 120 9.35 -6.80 -3.78
C PHE A 120 7.99 -7.50 -4.03
N GLY A 121 6.93 -6.70 -4.14
CA GLY A 121 5.54 -7.12 -4.30
C GLY A 121 4.87 -7.62 -3.04
N ALA A 122 5.43 -7.38 -1.85
CA ALA A 122 4.90 -7.95 -0.62
C ALA A 122 4.84 -6.97 0.55
N MET A 123 3.84 -7.14 1.41
CA MET A 123 3.66 -6.35 2.62
C MET A 123 4.65 -6.77 3.70
N ARG A 124 5.37 -5.79 4.26
CA ARG A 124 6.25 -5.95 5.42
C ARG A 124 5.76 -5.11 6.58
N LEU A 125 5.30 -5.77 7.63
CA LEU A 125 4.81 -5.13 8.85
C LEU A 125 5.88 -5.13 9.95
N PHE A 126 5.95 -4.03 10.68
CA PHE A 126 6.85 -3.80 11.81
C PHE A 126 6.02 -3.47 13.05
N TYR A 127 6.25 -4.21 14.12
CA TYR A 127 5.41 -4.20 15.31
C TYR A 127 6.25 -4.41 16.57
N ASP A 128 5.71 -3.96 17.70
CA ASP A 128 6.18 -4.28 19.04
C ASP A 128 5.25 -5.35 19.63
N CYS A 129 5.81 -6.34 20.34
CA CYS A 129 5.02 -7.30 21.09
C CYS A 129 5.73 -7.70 22.40
N SER A 130 5.06 -8.48 23.24
CA SER A 130 5.65 -9.12 24.41
C SER A 130 6.30 -10.46 23.97
N ASP A 131 7.41 -10.85 24.59
CA ASP A 131 8.18 -12.03 24.16
C ASP A 131 7.34 -13.33 24.23
N GLU A 132 6.41 -13.39 25.18
CA GLU A 132 5.51 -14.52 25.42
C GLU A 132 4.60 -14.82 24.22
N ILE A 133 4.28 -13.80 23.43
CA ILE A 133 3.39 -13.91 22.26
C ILE A 133 4.13 -13.72 20.93
N ALA A 134 5.45 -13.55 20.95
CA ALA A 134 6.24 -13.20 19.77
C ALA A 134 6.05 -14.19 18.61
N THR A 135 6.00 -15.50 18.90
CA THR A 135 5.75 -16.55 17.89
C THR A 135 4.38 -16.42 17.25
N TYR A 136 3.33 -16.12 18.05
CA TYR A 136 1.97 -15.97 17.53
C TYR A 136 1.84 -14.72 16.65
N ILE A 137 2.42 -13.59 17.05
CA ILE A 137 2.39 -12.38 16.22
C ILE A 137 3.21 -12.59 14.94
N ALA A 138 4.34 -13.31 15.01
CA ALA A 138 5.13 -13.66 13.84
C ALA A 138 4.34 -14.52 12.84
N GLU A 139 3.53 -15.47 13.32
CA GLU A 139 2.62 -16.27 12.48
C GLU A 139 1.57 -15.38 11.79
N ARG A 140 0.92 -14.48 12.54
CA ARG A 140 -0.07 -13.53 11.97
C ARG A 140 0.57 -12.62 10.91
N LYS A 141 1.80 -12.17 11.14
CA LYS A 141 2.58 -11.43 10.12
C LYS A 141 2.87 -12.30 8.90
N GLY A 142 3.18 -13.57 9.08
CA GLY A 142 3.37 -14.54 7.98
C GLY A 142 2.10 -14.71 7.13
N ILE A 143 0.93 -14.77 7.77
CA ILE A 143 -0.37 -14.82 7.08
C ILE A 143 -0.61 -13.53 6.28
N ALA A 144 -0.39 -12.36 6.89
CA ALA A 144 -0.53 -11.07 6.20
C ALA A 144 0.41 -10.97 4.99
N TYR A 145 1.67 -11.37 5.15
CA TYR A 145 2.64 -11.47 4.05
C TYR A 145 2.13 -12.39 2.94
N GLY A 146 1.68 -13.61 3.28
CA GLY A 146 1.17 -14.59 2.32
C GLY A 146 -0.09 -14.13 1.58
N LYS A 147 -0.97 -13.35 2.23
CA LYS A 147 -2.14 -12.72 1.59
C LYS A 147 -1.71 -11.60 0.62
N SER A 148 -0.73 -10.79 1.01
CA SER A 148 -0.26 -9.66 0.18
C SER A 148 0.32 -10.11 -1.16
N LEU A 149 0.97 -11.27 -1.21
CA LEU A 149 1.52 -11.87 -2.44
C LEU A 149 0.48 -12.29 -3.48
N ARG A 150 -0.81 -12.28 -3.13
CA ARG A 150 -1.92 -12.71 -3.98
C ARG A 150 -3.03 -11.66 -4.10
N THR A 151 -2.79 -10.47 -3.58
CA THR A 151 -3.78 -9.39 -3.49
C THR A 151 -3.20 -8.16 -4.16
N CYS A 152 -3.95 -7.51 -5.05
CA CYS A 152 -3.48 -6.31 -5.72
C CYS A 152 -3.28 -5.21 -4.69
N GLN A 153 -2.08 -4.61 -4.66
CA GLN A 153 -1.82 -3.56 -3.69
C GLN A 153 -2.65 -2.29 -3.93
N GLU A 154 -3.18 -2.05 -5.13
CA GLU A 154 -3.99 -0.86 -5.43
C GLU A 154 -5.46 -1.06 -5.09
N CYS A 155 -6.10 -2.14 -5.56
CA CYS A 155 -7.54 -2.33 -5.40
C CYS A 155 -7.98 -3.47 -4.48
N GLY A 156 -7.08 -4.37 -4.08
CA GLY A 156 -7.44 -5.51 -3.23
C GLY A 156 -8.00 -6.73 -3.96
N GLU A 157 -8.16 -6.67 -5.29
CA GLU A 157 -8.57 -7.82 -6.11
C GLU A 157 -7.49 -8.91 -6.19
N PRO A 158 -7.83 -10.18 -6.53
CA PRO A 158 -6.85 -11.23 -6.75
C PRO A 158 -5.76 -10.83 -7.75
N ALA A 159 -4.51 -11.16 -7.42
CA ALA A 159 -3.35 -10.69 -8.15
C ALA A 159 -2.18 -11.68 -8.14
N ARG A 160 -1.15 -11.35 -8.92
CA ARG A 160 0.15 -12.03 -8.92
C ARG A 160 1.27 -11.01 -8.98
N LEU A 161 2.49 -11.44 -8.71
CA LEU A 161 3.67 -10.57 -8.84
C LEU A 161 3.88 -10.20 -10.31
N GLN A 162 3.67 -8.94 -10.67
CA GLN A 162 4.06 -8.38 -11.96
C GLN A 162 5.51 -7.94 -11.90
N PHE A 163 6.33 -8.45 -12.81
CA PHE A 163 7.76 -8.16 -12.84
C PHE A 163 8.09 -7.24 -14.02
N GLY A 164 8.34 -5.96 -13.76
CA GLY A 164 8.81 -4.99 -14.75
C GLY A 164 10.34 -4.91 -14.84
N TYR A 165 10.85 -3.98 -15.64
CA TYR A 165 12.31 -3.85 -15.84
C TYR A 165 13.07 -3.52 -14.55
N SER A 166 12.54 -2.61 -13.72
CA SER A 166 13.20 -2.12 -12.48
C SER A 166 12.33 -2.21 -11.23
N ILE A 167 11.08 -2.65 -11.36
CA ILE A 167 10.10 -2.70 -10.28
C ILE A 167 9.33 -4.02 -10.37
N CYS A 168 8.99 -4.59 -9.22
CA CYS A 168 8.07 -5.71 -9.14
C CYS A 168 7.01 -5.44 -8.06
N LEU A 169 5.76 -5.65 -8.41
CA LEU A 169 4.60 -5.30 -7.59
C LEU A 169 3.54 -6.40 -7.71
N THR A 170 2.83 -6.72 -6.63
CA THR A 170 1.68 -7.64 -6.74
C THR A 170 0.45 -6.87 -7.20
N LEU A 171 0.04 -7.11 -8.44
CA LEU A 171 -1.01 -6.35 -9.13
C LEU A 171 -1.93 -7.27 -9.94
N CYS A 172 -3.20 -6.89 -10.04
CA CYS A 172 -4.16 -7.55 -10.92
C CYS A 172 -3.92 -7.12 -12.38
N ASP A 173 -4.60 -7.78 -13.33
CA ASP A 173 -4.41 -7.49 -14.75
C ASP A 173 -4.83 -6.06 -15.13
N ARG A 174 -5.71 -5.42 -14.35
CA ARG A 174 -6.09 -4.00 -14.54
C ARG A 174 -4.93 -3.04 -14.23
N HIS A 175 -4.10 -3.37 -13.24
CA HIS A 175 -3.06 -2.47 -12.74
C HIS A 175 -1.65 -2.88 -13.16
N LYS A 176 -1.48 -3.98 -13.90
CA LYS A 176 -0.16 -4.48 -14.29
C LYS A 176 0.69 -3.46 -15.09
N HIS A 177 0.06 -2.48 -15.74
CA HIS A 177 0.78 -1.42 -16.44
C HIS A 177 1.66 -0.56 -15.53
N LEU A 178 1.38 -0.54 -14.22
CA LEU A 178 2.17 0.23 -13.24
C LEU A 178 3.62 -0.28 -13.11
N VAL A 179 3.93 -1.50 -13.57
CA VAL A 179 5.32 -1.98 -13.65
C VAL A 179 5.99 -1.73 -15.01
N GLY A 180 5.29 -1.04 -15.92
CA GLY A 180 5.68 -0.91 -17.32
C GLY A 180 5.38 -2.18 -18.12
N GLU A 181 6.21 -2.48 -19.12
CA GLU A 181 6.13 -3.74 -19.87
C GLU A 181 6.57 -4.91 -18.97
N PRO A 182 5.68 -5.87 -18.65
CA PRO A 182 6.03 -7.00 -17.81
C PRO A 182 6.98 -7.96 -18.52
N ASP A 183 7.91 -8.54 -17.77
CA ASP A 183 8.79 -9.64 -18.20
C ASP A 183 8.05 -10.98 -18.07
N PRO A 184 7.64 -11.61 -19.20
CA PRO A 184 6.83 -12.83 -19.14
C PRO A 184 7.57 -14.03 -18.53
N ALA A 185 8.90 -14.02 -18.50
CA ALA A 185 9.69 -15.12 -17.94
C ALA A 185 9.75 -15.10 -16.41
N ARG A 186 9.47 -13.93 -15.80
CA ARG A 186 9.52 -13.72 -14.34
C ARG A 186 8.16 -13.35 -13.74
N ASP A 187 7.19 -12.94 -14.55
CA ASP A 187 5.82 -12.65 -14.12
C ASP A 187 5.21 -13.85 -13.38
N GLY A 188 4.54 -13.57 -12.26
CA GLY A 188 3.91 -14.56 -11.38
C GLY A 188 4.86 -15.35 -10.47
N VAL A 189 6.19 -15.18 -10.59
CA VAL A 189 7.15 -15.90 -9.74
C VAL A 189 7.30 -15.18 -8.39
N ILE A 190 6.78 -15.78 -7.31
CA ILE A 190 6.93 -15.22 -5.96
C ILE A 190 8.42 -15.18 -5.56
N LEU A 191 8.91 -13.99 -5.22
CA LEU A 191 10.24 -13.78 -4.66
C LEU A 191 10.19 -13.95 -3.14
N ASP A 192 10.54 -15.13 -2.62
CA ASP A 192 10.76 -15.29 -1.18
C ASP A 192 12.17 -14.82 -0.78
N VAL A 193 12.30 -13.51 -0.59
CA VAL A 193 13.55 -12.87 -0.17
C VAL A 193 13.98 -13.31 1.22
N ASP A 194 13.05 -13.75 2.08
CA ASP A 194 13.40 -14.23 3.42
C ASP A 194 13.99 -15.64 3.35
N ALA A 195 13.46 -16.52 2.49
CA ALA A 195 14.07 -17.83 2.23
C ALA A 195 15.48 -17.67 1.67
N TRP A 196 15.68 -16.78 0.69
CA TRP A 196 17.00 -16.49 0.15
C TRP A 196 17.95 -15.92 1.22
N SER A 197 17.47 -14.99 2.05
CA SER A 197 18.28 -14.41 3.14
C SER A 197 18.66 -15.44 4.22
N ARG A 198 17.76 -16.40 4.52
CA ARG A 198 18.04 -17.51 5.43
C ARG A 198 19.12 -18.44 4.87
N GLN A 199 19.04 -18.79 3.58
CA GLN A 199 20.07 -19.60 2.90
C GLN A 199 21.44 -18.91 2.99
N GLN A 200 21.53 -17.62 2.67
CA GLN A 200 22.80 -16.89 2.74
C GLN A 200 23.40 -16.77 4.15
N ARG A 201 22.57 -16.80 5.20
CA ARG A 201 23.05 -16.80 6.59
C ARG A 201 23.51 -18.18 7.03
N GLY A 202 22.83 -19.25 6.58
CA GLY A 202 23.24 -20.64 6.82
C GLY A 202 24.53 -21.02 6.10
N ASP A 203 24.81 -20.41 4.94
CA ASP A 203 26.07 -20.62 4.20
C ASP A 203 27.28 -19.84 4.77
N ARG A 204 27.10 -19.14 5.90
CA ARG A 204 28.14 -18.33 6.58
C ARG A 204 28.57 -18.85 7.96
N GLU A 205 28.07 -20.02 8.37
CA GLU A 205 28.52 -20.77 9.55
C GLU A 205 29.36 -21.99 9.14
#